data_AF-A0A4Y2ILG7-F1
#
_entry.id   AF-A0A4Y2ILG7-F1
#
_cell.length_a   1.000
_cell.length_b   1.000
_cell.length_c   1.000
_cell.angle_alpha   90.00
_cell.angle_beta   90.00
_cell.angle_gamma   90.00
#
_symmetry.space_group_name_H-M   'P 1'
#
loop_
_entity.id
_entity.type
_entity.pdbx_description
1 polymer ?
#
loop_
_entity_poly.entity_id
_entity_poly.type
_entity_poly.pdbx_seq_one_letter_code
_entity_poly.pdbx_strand_id
1 'polypeptide(L)'
;MITDDRNFIRELGLRWIMAARGRKSIGLGKFTIPDFNFEAEDYHELIDWQNWVKTEPPLTMGISYEALKQMVVDGVPAEVFDFQNYPCHTQSVE
;
A
#
# COMPACT_ATOMS: atom_id res chain seq x y z
N MET A 1 4.26 -2.29 4.05
CA MET A 1 4.26 -3.18 2.87
C MET A 1 5.29 -2.77 1.82
N ILE A 2 5.16 -1.64 1.13
CA ILE A 2 6.12 -1.27 0.07
C ILE A 2 7.55 -1.00 0.57
N THR A 3 7.70 -0.68 1.85
CA THR A 3 8.98 -0.54 2.56
C THR A 3 9.29 -1.74 3.47
N ASP A 4 8.53 -2.84 3.37
CA ASP A 4 8.78 -4.04 4.19
C ASP A 4 10.11 -4.69 3.80
N ASP A 5 10.77 -5.38 4.73
CA ASP A 5 12.04 -6.06 4.47
C ASP A 5 11.87 -7.26 3.52
N ARG A 6 10.69 -7.89 3.52
CA ARG A 6 10.41 -9.09 2.74
C ARG A 6 9.99 -8.70 1.32
N ASN A 7 10.74 -9.22 0.34
CA ASN A 7 10.54 -8.84 -1.06
C ASN A 7 9.14 -9.14 -1.59
N PHE A 8 8.57 -10.30 -1.25
CA PHE A 8 7.24 -10.68 -1.70
C PHE A 8 6.15 -9.73 -1.19
N ILE A 9 6.30 -9.20 0.04
CA ILE A 9 5.37 -8.25 0.63
C ILE A 9 5.47 -6.88 -0.04
N ARG A 10 6.69 -6.42 -0.36
CA ARG A 10 6.88 -5.17 -1.12
C ARG A 10 6.20 -5.26 -2.46
N GLU A 11 6.50 -6.32 -3.21
CA GLU A 11 5.93 -6.55 -4.53
C GLU A 11 4.40 -6.59 -4.49
N LEU A 12 3.84 -7.27 -3.49
CA LEU A 12 2.41 -7.34 -3.26
C LEU A 12 1.79 -5.94 -3.06
N GLY A 13 2.42 -5.10 -2.24
CA GLY A 13 2.01 -3.70 -2.04
C GLY A 13 2.05 -2.87 -3.33
N LEU A 14 3.11 -3.00 -4.13
CA LEU A 14 3.25 -2.28 -5.42
C LEU A 14 2.15 -2.67 -6.41
N ARG A 15 1.89 -3.98 -6.54
CA ARG A 15 0.81 -4.51 -7.40
C ARG A 15 -0.55 -3.98 -6.96
N TRP A 16 -0.79 -3.82 -5.66
CA TRP A 16 -2.05 -3.25 -5.17
C TRP A 16 -2.21 -1.78 -5.49
N ILE A 17 -1.15 -0.98 -5.37
CA ILE A 17 -1.17 0.44 -5.77
C ILE A 17 -1.48 0.55 -7.28
N MET A 18 -0.82 -0.26 -8.10
CA MET A 18 -1.07 -0.31 -9.55
C MET A 18 -2.54 -0.70 -9.85
N ALA A 19 -3.08 -1.69 -9.14
CA ALA A 19 -4.48 -2.10 -9.28
C ALA A 19 -5.47 -1.02 -8.83
N ALA A 20 -5.14 -0.27 -7.76
CA ALA A 20 -5.96 0.83 -7.27
C ALA A 20 -6.04 1.98 -8.28
N ARG A 21 -4.91 2.33 -8.93
CA ARG A 21 -4.87 3.34 -10.00
C ARG A 21 -5.74 3.01 -11.20
N GLY A 22 -5.80 1.73 -11.57
CA GLY A 22 -6.66 1.26 -12.66
C GLY A 22 -8.15 1.48 -12.39
N ARG A 23 -8.55 1.62 -11.12
CA ARG A 23 -9.93 1.88 -10.70
C ARG A 23 -10.12 3.39 -10.55
N LYS A 24 -10.63 4.06 -11.59
CA LYS A 24 -11.07 5.46 -11.47
C LYS A 24 -12.28 5.56 -10.53
N SER A 25 -12.10 6.14 -9.34
CA SER A 25 -13.24 6.51 -8.50
C SER A 25 -13.89 7.78 -9.04
N ILE A 26 -15.13 7.68 -9.51
CA ILE A 26 -15.94 8.84 -9.90
C ILE A 26 -16.53 9.42 -8.60
N GLY A 27 -15.85 10.41 -8.00
CA GLY A 27 -16.34 11.14 -6.80
C GLY A 27 -15.40 11.08 -5.60
N LEU A 28 -15.88 11.57 -4.44
CA LEU A 28 -15.16 11.52 -3.18
C LEU A 28 -14.95 10.05 -2.77
N GLY A 29 -13.71 9.68 -2.44
CA GLY A 29 -13.41 8.32 -1.95
C GLY A 29 -14.17 8.04 -0.66
N LYS A 30 -15.15 7.13 -0.72
CA LYS A 30 -15.89 6.70 0.49
C LYS A 30 -14.99 5.77 1.29
N PHE A 31 -14.59 6.19 2.47
CA PHE A 31 -13.89 5.29 3.40
C PHE A 31 -14.87 4.20 3.84
N THR A 32 -14.48 2.95 3.61
CA THR A 32 -15.22 1.76 4.03
C THR A 32 -14.26 0.89 4.84
N ILE A 33 -14.80 0.15 5.80
CA ILE A 33 -14.00 -0.72 6.67
C ILE A 33 -13.93 -2.10 6.02
N PRO A 34 -12.73 -2.67 5.78
CA PRO A 34 -12.61 -4.03 5.28
C PRO A 34 -13.03 -5.04 6.34
N ASP A 35 -13.51 -6.18 5.87
CA ASP A 35 -13.63 -7.36 6.73
C ASP A 35 -12.22 -7.84 7.10
N PHE A 36 -12.02 -8.12 8.38
CA PHE A 36 -10.74 -8.56 8.92
C PHE A 36 -10.71 -10.08 9.09
N ASN A 37 -9.61 -10.70 8.65
CA ASN A 37 -9.29 -12.08 8.97
C ASN A 37 -8.60 -12.15 10.33
N PHE A 38 -9.34 -12.47 11.39
CA PHE A 38 -8.79 -12.63 12.74
C PHE A 38 -7.94 -13.90 12.93
N GLU A 39 -8.00 -14.84 11.98
CA GLU A 39 -7.18 -16.05 11.97
C GLU A 39 -5.87 -15.86 11.19
N ALA A 40 -5.60 -14.65 10.69
CA ALA A 40 -4.38 -14.34 9.95
C ALA A 40 -3.13 -14.60 10.80
N GLU A 41 -2.15 -15.30 10.22
CA GLU A 41 -0.84 -15.52 10.86
C GLU A 41 0.10 -14.32 10.65
N ASP A 42 -0.13 -13.57 9.58
CA ASP A 42 0.67 -12.41 9.22
C ASP A 42 -0.21 -11.25 8.75
N TYR A 43 0.31 -10.03 8.90
CA TYR A 43 -0.46 -8.80 8.73
C TYR A 43 -0.94 -8.60 7.28
N HIS A 44 -0.24 -9.17 6.29
CA HIS A 44 -0.61 -9.05 4.88
C HIS A 44 -1.86 -9.86 4.51
N GLU A 45 -2.27 -10.79 5.39
CA GLU A 45 -3.46 -11.64 5.26
C GLU A 45 -4.65 -11.09 6.05
N LEU A 46 -4.46 -10.04 6.87
CA LEU A 46 -5.51 -9.45 7.71
C LEU A 46 -6.70 -8.92 6.91
N ILE A 47 -6.46 -8.48 5.67
CA ILE A 47 -7.49 -7.93 4.79
C ILE A 47 -7.48 -8.79 3.53
N ASP A 48 -8.66 -9.14 3.02
CA ASP A 48 -8.76 -9.74 1.68
C ASP A 48 -8.51 -8.67 0.62
N TRP A 49 -7.24 -8.43 0.33
CA TRP A 49 -6.84 -7.43 -0.63
C TRP A 49 -7.25 -7.77 -2.06
N GLN A 50 -7.59 -9.02 -2.40
CA GLN A 50 -8.06 -9.34 -3.75
C GLN A 50 -9.47 -8.79 -3.97
N ASN A 51 -10.36 -9.06 -3.02
CA ASN A 51 -11.77 -8.68 -3.11
C ASN A 51 -12.06 -7.27 -2.59
N TRP A 52 -11.18 -6.72 -1.76
CA TRP A 52 -11.37 -5.39 -1.21
C TRP A 52 -11.27 -4.26 -2.25
N VAL A 53 -12.03 -3.19 -2.02
CA VAL A 53 -11.97 -1.97 -2.83
C VAL A 53 -10.70 -1.20 -2.47
N LYS A 54 -9.67 -1.39 -3.29
CA LYS A 54 -8.39 -0.67 -3.18
C LYS A 54 -8.56 0.78 -3.61
N THR A 55 -8.10 1.71 -2.78
CA THR A 55 -7.89 3.12 -3.12
C THR A 55 -6.41 3.44 -3.16
N GLU A 56 -6.00 4.33 -4.05
CA GLU A 56 -4.59 4.73 -4.13
C GLU A 56 -4.21 5.57 -2.91
N PRO A 57 -3.10 5.25 -2.21
CA PRO A 57 -2.59 6.10 -1.14
C PRO A 57 -2.14 7.48 -1.67
N PRO A 58 -2.48 8.59 -0.99
CA PRO A 58 -1.98 9.91 -1.38
C PRO A 58 -0.45 10.01 -1.49
N LEU A 59 0.24 9.26 -0.62
CA LEU A 59 1.71 9.17 -0.57
C LEU A 59 2.34 8.66 -1.88
N THR A 60 1.61 7.89 -2.69
CA THR A 60 2.15 7.31 -3.92
C THR A 60 1.75 8.08 -5.16
N MET A 61 0.85 9.07 -5.07
CA MET A 61 0.32 9.80 -6.23
C MET A 61 1.39 10.50 -7.09
N GLY A 62 2.52 10.88 -6.49
CA GLY A 62 3.64 11.52 -7.20
C GLY A 62 4.50 10.56 -8.04
N ILE A 63 4.35 9.25 -7.86
CA ILE A 63 5.15 8.23 -8.56
C ILE A 63 4.44 7.85 -9.85
N SER A 64 5.13 7.78 -11.00
CA SER A 64 4.49 7.37 -12.26
C SER A 64 4.12 5.88 -12.26
N TYR A 65 3.13 5.49 -13.07
CA TYR A 65 2.73 4.08 -13.16
C TYR A 65 3.86 3.21 -13.74
N GLU A 66 4.64 3.78 -14.63
CA GLU A 66 5.80 3.22 -15.30
C GLU A 66 6.92 2.98 -14.28
N ALA A 67 7.17 3.92 -13.38
CA ALA A 67 8.09 3.74 -12.27
C ALA A 67 7.64 2.61 -11.35
N LEU A 68 6.35 2.53 -10.98
CA LEU A 68 5.82 1.41 -10.19
C LEU A 68 6.00 0.06 -10.90
N LYS A 69 5.74 0.01 -12.21
CA LYS A 69 5.92 -1.20 -13.01
C LYS A 69 7.39 -1.63 -13.04
N GLN A 70 8.30 -0.67 -13.21
CA GLN A 70 9.74 -0.91 -13.19
C GLN A 70 10.19 -1.43 -11.81
N MET A 71 9.63 -0.87 -10.73
CA MET A 71 9.92 -1.32 -9.36
C MET A 71 9.53 -2.77 -9.11
N VAL A 72 8.41 -3.22 -9.67
CA VAL A 72 7.98 -4.63 -9.60
C VAL A 72 8.93 -5.54 -10.39
N VAL A 73 9.40 -5.11 -11.55
CA VAL A 73 10.31 -5.90 -12.40
C VAL A 73 11.71 -6.01 -11.78
N ASP A 74 12.24 -4.92 -11.26
CA ASP A 74 13.61 -4.85 -10.76
C ASP A 74 13.76 -5.40 -9.33
N GLY A 75 12.65 -5.68 -8.63
CA GLY A 75 12.68 -6.15 -7.24
C GLY A 75 13.28 -5.10 -6.30
N VAL A 76 12.81 -3.86 -6.44
CA VAL A 76 13.47 -2.68 -5.86
C VAL A 76 13.56 -2.74 -4.33
N PRO A 77 14.72 -2.36 -3.74
CA PRO A 77 14.89 -2.29 -2.28
C PRO A 77 14.00 -1.22 -1.64
N ALA A 78 13.64 -1.43 -0.37
CA ALA A 78 12.74 -0.57 0.41
C ALA A 78 13.16 0.91 0.42
N GLU A 79 14.45 1.19 0.27
CA GLU A 79 15.11 2.50 0.33
C GLU A 79 14.73 3.44 -0.83
N VAL A 80 14.12 2.94 -1.91
CA VAL A 80 13.76 3.79 -3.06
C VAL A 80 12.57 4.69 -2.78
N PHE A 81 11.76 4.37 -1.77
CA PHE A 81 10.70 5.25 -1.32
C PHE A 81 11.24 6.24 -0.28
N ASP A 82 11.75 7.38 -0.76
CA ASP A 82 12.08 8.53 0.08
C ASP A 82 10.79 9.25 0.47
N PHE A 83 10.12 8.73 1.50
CA PHE A 83 8.96 9.39 2.08
C PHE A 83 9.41 10.55 2.96
N GLN A 84 8.75 11.70 2.82
CA GLN A 84 8.95 12.80 3.75
C GLN A 84 8.71 12.32 5.19
N ASN A 85 9.64 12.60 6.09
CA ASN A 85 9.44 12.37 7.51
C ASN A 85 8.32 13.28 8.01
N TYR A 86 7.16 12.69 8.30
CA TYR A 86 6.08 13.37 9.00
C TYR A 86 6.32 13.28 10.50
N PRO A 87 6.12 14.38 11.27
CA PRO A 87 6.27 14.33 12.72
C PRO A 87 5.27 13.33 13.31
N CYS A 88 5.77 12.26 13.91
CA CYS A 88 4.95 11.28 14.62
C CYS A 88 4.69 11.78 16.04
N HIS A 89 3.43 11.85 16.47
CA HIS A 89 3.13 12.00 17.89
C HIS A 89 3.47 10.71 18.62
N THR A 90 4.58 10.70 19.35
CA THR A 90 5.01 9.62 20.25
C THR A 90 4.26 9.63 21.58
N GLN A 91 3.20 10.43 21.70
CA GLN A 91 2.50 10.63 22.95
C GLN A 91 1.65 9.40 23.29
N SER A 92 2.03 8.72 24.37
CA SER A 92 1.22 7.71 25.03
C SER A 92 -0.07 8.38 25.51
N VAL A 93 -1.22 7.94 24.98
CA VAL A 93 -2.51 8.28 25.57
C VAL A 93 -2.78 7.16 26.58
N GLU A 94 -2.55 7.45 27.85
CA GLU A 94 -2.97 6.61 28.98
C GLU A 94 -4.49 6.51 29.06
#